data_AF-A0AAW5CVH7-F1
#
_entry.id   AF-A0AAW5CVH7-F1
#
_cell.length_a   1.000
_cell.length_b   1.000
_cell.length_c   1.000
_cell.angle_alpha   90.00
_cell.angle_beta   90.00
_cell.angle_gamma   90.00
#
_symmetry.space_group_name_H-M   'P 1'
#
loop_
_entity.id
_entity.type
_entity.pdbx_description
1 polymer ?
#
loop_
_entity_poly.entity_id
_entity_poly.type
_entity_poly.pdbx_seq_one_letter_code
_entity_poly.pdbx_strand_id
1 'polypeptide(L)'
;MRFLSLLLFVAISGCSYTQPNLKPKQWRFATDPHGSQAILNGPLVNEEQVAIQFKRVPRVDKQNNSWVELIYDLPAKQLPSQFNIALTYKSDNALIVKLSQQEYGGSGDKSYAHYQTKLPASNTWQTINVALNDFARPNWTPAWSKDKGVILKHVSALYFVPDLTDVEGGEASLAIKSLRIE
;
A
#
# COMPACT_ATOMS: atom_id res chain seq x y z
N MET A 1 -40.10 4.78 -57.48
CA MET A 1 -38.76 4.81 -56.86
C MET A 1 -38.95 4.70 -55.35
N ARG A 2 -38.52 3.59 -54.73
CA ARG A 2 -38.67 3.35 -53.28
C ARG A 2 -37.47 3.96 -52.55
N PHE A 3 -37.72 4.94 -51.68
CA PHE A 3 -36.71 5.47 -50.76
C PHE A 3 -36.53 4.50 -49.59
N LEU A 4 -35.32 3.99 -49.43
CA LEU A 4 -34.92 3.18 -48.28
C LEU A 4 -34.21 4.10 -47.29
N SER A 5 -34.90 4.52 -46.22
CA SER A 5 -34.28 5.26 -45.12
C SER A 5 -33.47 4.31 -44.25
N LEU A 6 -32.16 4.50 -44.24
CA LEU A 6 -31.23 3.77 -43.37
C LEU A 6 -31.18 4.47 -42.00
N LEU A 7 -31.72 3.84 -40.97
CA LEU A 7 -31.61 4.28 -39.57
C LEU A 7 -30.23 3.89 -39.03
N LEU A 8 -29.39 4.89 -38.79
CA LEU A 8 -28.07 4.73 -38.18
C LEU A 8 -28.23 4.67 -36.65
N PHE A 9 -28.11 3.49 -36.05
CA PHE A 9 -28.04 3.33 -34.60
C PHE A 9 -26.60 3.62 -34.13
N VAL A 10 -26.42 4.75 -33.44
CA VAL A 10 -25.16 5.06 -32.73
C VAL A 10 -25.19 4.29 -31.41
N ALA A 11 -24.42 3.20 -31.33
CA ALA A 11 -24.19 2.48 -30.09
C ALA A 11 -23.25 3.31 -29.20
N ILE A 12 -23.81 3.90 -28.14
CA ILE A 12 -23.03 4.58 -27.10
C ILE A 12 -22.46 3.48 -26.20
N SER A 13 -21.21 3.07 -26.46
CA SER A 13 -20.48 2.16 -25.57
C SER A 13 -20.25 2.86 -24.23
N GLY A 14 -21.10 2.57 -23.24
CA GLY A 14 -20.89 3.02 -21.87
C GLY A 14 -19.63 2.38 -21.30
N CYS A 15 -18.61 3.18 -21.02
CA CYS A 15 -17.52 2.76 -20.14
C CYS A 15 -18.11 2.41 -18.77
N SER A 16 -18.18 1.13 -18.44
CA SER A 16 -18.46 0.69 -17.08
C SER A 16 -17.24 1.06 -16.21
N TYR A 17 -17.28 2.22 -15.57
CA TYR A 17 -16.37 2.55 -14.49
C TYR A 17 -16.67 1.57 -13.35
N THR A 18 -15.85 0.53 -13.23
CA THR A 18 -15.84 -0.32 -12.05
C THR A 18 -15.39 0.56 -10.89
N GLN A 19 -16.34 0.98 -10.06
CA GLN A 19 -16.06 1.72 -8.84
C GLN A 19 -15.07 0.90 -8.01
N PRO A 20 -13.99 1.51 -7.48
CA PRO A 20 -13.05 0.80 -6.65
C PRO A 20 -13.77 0.36 -5.37
N ASN A 21 -13.94 -0.95 -5.22
CA ASN A 21 -14.58 -1.53 -4.04
C ASN A 21 -13.60 -1.54 -2.85
N LEU A 22 -13.32 -0.37 -2.29
CA LEU A 22 -12.52 -0.21 -1.09
C LEU A 22 -13.39 -0.55 0.13
N LYS A 23 -13.19 -1.73 0.73
CA LYS A 23 -13.96 -2.14 1.91
C LYS A 23 -13.31 -1.57 3.18
N PRO A 24 -13.99 -0.72 3.97
CA PRO A 24 -13.38 -0.09 5.15
C PRO A 24 -12.78 -1.06 6.16
N LYS A 25 -13.39 -2.23 6.35
CA LYS A 25 -12.91 -3.28 7.28
C LYS A 25 -11.54 -3.88 6.91
N GLN A 26 -11.04 -3.62 5.71
CA GLN A 26 -9.74 -4.09 5.26
C GLN A 26 -8.63 -3.06 5.45
N TRP A 27 -8.96 -1.84 5.87
CA TRP A 27 -8.01 -0.75 5.99
C TRP A 27 -7.95 -0.25 7.42
N ARG A 28 -6.73 -0.03 7.90
CA ARG A 28 -6.45 0.58 9.19
C ARG A 28 -5.12 1.32 9.10
N PHE A 29 -4.83 2.13 10.11
CA PHE A 29 -3.49 2.69 10.31
C PHE A 29 -2.94 2.25 11.65
N ALA A 30 -1.63 2.39 11.83
CA ALA A 30 -0.96 2.20 13.11
C ALA A 30 0.11 3.27 13.31
N THR A 31 0.36 3.64 14.56
CA THR A 31 1.37 4.63 14.97
C THR A 31 2.26 4.06 16.06
N ASP A 32 3.51 4.49 16.06
CA ASP A 32 4.44 4.24 17.17
C ASP A 32 3.95 4.85 18.50
N PRO A 33 4.52 4.41 19.64
CA PRO A 33 4.27 5.03 20.95
C PRO A 33 5.13 6.29 21.22
N HIS A 34 5.89 6.77 20.24
CA HIS A 34 6.88 7.85 20.35
C HIS A 34 6.37 9.21 19.85
N GLY A 35 5.16 9.27 19.30
CA GLY A 35 4.46 10.51 18.96
C GLY A 35 4.20 10.73 17.47
N SER A 36 4.46 9.73 16.61
CA SER A 36 3.99 9.80 15.22
C SER A 36 2.47 9.74 15.14
N GLN A 37 1.91 10.35 14.10
CA GLN A 37 0.47 10.56 13.97
C GLN A 37 -0.03 10.19 12.57
N ALA A 38 -1.23 9.62 12.56
CA ALA A 38 -2.10 9.54 11.39
C ALA A 38 -3.14 10.66 11.50
N ILE A 39 -3.15 11.55 10.51
CA ILE A 39 -4.06 12.69 10.45
C ILE A 39 -5.09 12.41 9.36
N LEU A 40 -6.37 12.45 9.72
CA LEU A 40 -7.48 12.14 8.83
C LEU A 40 -8.38 13.36 8.65
N ASN A 41 -8.75 13.66 7.41
CA ASN A 41 -9.75 14.67 7.06
C ASN A 41 -11.08 13.98 6.74
N GLY A 42 -11.65 13.30 7.73
CA GLY A 42 -12.84 12.45 7.60
C GLY A 42 -12.54 10.96 7.83
N PRO A 43 -13.42 10.05 7.36
CA PRO A 43 -13.17 8.61 7.45
C PRO A 43 -11.89 8.21 6.69
N LEU A 44 -11.16 7.22 7.21
CA LEU A 44 -9.97 6.67 6.54
C LEU A 44 -10.30 6.17 5.11
N VAL A 45 -11.47 5.55 4.96
CA VAL A 45 -11.97 5.01 3.69
C VAL A 45 -13.32 5.65 3.39
N ASN A 46 -13.46 6.20 2.19
CA ASN A 46 -14.73 6.67 1.63
C ASN A 46 -15.00 5.98 0.28
N GLU A 47 -16.05 6.40 -0.41
CA GLU A 47 -16.46 5.80 -1.70
C GLU A 47 -15.42 5.99 -2.83
N GLU A 48 -14.53 6.96 -2.72
CA GLU A 48 -13.57 7.32 -3.77
C GLU A 48 -12.17 6.79 -3.49
N GLN A 49 -11.75 6.76 -2.23
CA GLN A 49 -10.35 6.51 -1.87
C GLN A 49 -10.16 6.13 -0.39
N VAL A 50 -8.98 5.59 -0.11
CA VAL A 50 -8.34 5.63 1.20
C VAL A 50 -7.47 6.88 1.23
N ALA A 51 -7.55 7.70 2.28
CA ALA A 51 -6.74 8.91 2.39
C ALA A 51 -6.25 9.15 3.81
N ILE A 52 -4.96 9.49 3.93
CA ILE A 52 -4.27 9.67 5.21
C ILE A 52 -3.12 10.66 5.03
N GLN A 53 -2.92 11.50 6.03
CA GLN A 53 -1.70 12.29 6.19
C GLN A 53 -0.88 11.68 7.33
N PHE A 54 0.42 11.64 7.12
CA PHE A 54 1.39 11.08 8.04
C PHE A 54 2.20 12.21 8.66
N LYS A 55 2.40 12.15 9.97
CA LYS A 55 3.44 12.89 10.66
C LYS A 55 4.31 11.91 11.43
N ARG A 56 5.55 11.72 10.98
CA ARG A 56 6.54 10.89 11.64
C ARG A 56 7.49 11.77 12.44
N VAL A 57 7.67 11.47 13.72
CA VAL A 57 8.69 12.14 14.54
C VAL A 57 10.08 11.55 14.24
N PRO A 58 11.19 12.27 14.47
CA PRO A 58 12.52 11.68 14.48
C PRO A 58 12.59 10.45 15.40
N ARG A 59 13.40 9.45 15.05
CA ARG A 59 13.68 8.33 15.94
C ARG A 59 14.24 8.85 17.26
N VAL A 60 13.90 8.16 18.34
CA VAL A 60 14.39 8.51 19.68
C VAL A 60 15.87 8.17 19.80
N ASP A 61 16.26 6.96 19.37
CA ASP A 61 17.64 6.49 19.31
C ASP A 61 17.79 5.30 18.33
N LYS A 62 18.91 4.57 18.37
CA LYS A 62 19.18 3.43 17.47
C LYS A 62 18.31 2.19 17.77
N GLN A 63 17.75 2.09 18.97
CA GLN A 63 16.92 0.99 19.43
C GLN A 63 15.42 1.33 19.36
N ASN A 64 15.09 2.63 19.37
CA ASN A 64 13.74 3.16 19.45
C ASN A 64 13.41 3.96 18.18
N ASN A 65 13.03 3.23 17.13
CA ASN A 65 12.56 3.82 15.87
C ASN A 65 11.12 4.32 15.98
N SER A 66 10.84 5.48 15.39
CA SER A 66 9.48 5.95 15.11
C SER A 66 8.90 5.26 13.87
N TRP A 67 7.58 5.25 13.70
CA TRP A 67 6.89 4.74 12.51
C TRP A 67 5.42 5.17 12.52
N VAL A 68 4.85 5.28 11.32
CA VAL A 68 3.41 5.41 11.08
C VAL A 68 3.09 4.70 9.79
N GLU A 69 2.00 3.93 9.75
CA GLU A 69 1.73 2.98 8.68
C GLU A 69 0.27 2.99 8.26
N LEU A 70 -0.01 2.96 6.95
CA LEU A 70 -1.30 2.57 6.41
C LEU A 70 -1.27 1.08 6.06
N ILE A 71 -2.29 0.33 6.48
CA ILE A 71 -2.28 -1.13 6.42
C ILE A 71 -3.54 -1.63 5.74
N TYR A 72 -3.34 -2.49 4.73
CA TYR A 72 -4.39 -3.28 4.10
C TYR A 72 -4.33 -4.73 4.57
N ASP A 73 -5.34 -5.17 5.30
CA ASP A 73 -5.50 -6.55 5.75
C ASP A 73 -6.04 -7.42 4.62
N LEU A 74 -5.30 -8.49 4.29
CA LEU A 74 -5.73 -9.47 3.29
C LEU A 74 -6.94 -10.26 3.81
N PRO A 75 -8.04 -10.40 3.03
CA PRO A 75 -9.21 -11.17 3.45
C PRO A 75 -8.88 -12.61 3.82
N ALA A 76 -8.04 -13.26 3.01
CA ALA A 76 -7.63 -14.64 3.21
C ALA A 76 -6.45 -14.80 4.18
N LYS A 77 -5.88 -13.68 4.69
CA LYS A 77 -4.68 -13.66 5.52
C LYS A 77 -3.47 -14.39 4.91
N GLN A 78 -3.43 -14.45 3.58
CA GLN A 78 -2.35 -15.00 2.76
C GLN A 78 -2.35 -14.30 1.40
N LEU A 79 -1.21 -14.32 0.71
CA LEU A 79 -1.13 -13.95 -0.70
C LEU A 79 -1.61 -15.08 -1.62
N PRO A 80 -2.23 -14.77 -2.77
CA PRO A 80 -2.51 -15.75 -3.82
C PRO A 80 -1.21 -16.29 -4.43
N SER A 81 -1.30 -17.45 -5.10
CA SER A 81 -0.15 -18.13 -5.73
C SER A 81 0.41 -17.36 -6.93
N GLN A 82 -0.47 -16.74 -7.71
CA GLN A 82 -0.12 -15.70 -8.66
C GLN A 82 -0.37 -14.41 -7.90
N PHE A 83 0.68 -13.69 -7.54
CA PHE A 83 0.55 -12.45 -6.79
C PHE A 83 1.03 -11.29 -7.66
N ASN A 84 0.08 -10.41 -7.95
CA ASN A 84 0.31 -9.11 -8.54
C ASN A 84 -0.58 -8.08 -7.84
N ILE A 85 -0.04 -6.89 -7.62
CA ILE A 85 -0.80 -5.74 -7.15
C ILE A 85 -1.04 -4.82 -8.33
N ALA A 86 -2.30 -4.44 -8.59
CA ALA A 86 -2.60 -3.22 -9.35
C ALA A 86 -3.00 -2.11 -8.38
N LEU A 87 -2.10 -1.15 -8.17
CA LEU A 87 -2.27 -0.05 -7.21
C LEU A 87 -2.46 1.27 -7.97
N THR A 88 -3.58 1.95 -7.71
CA THR A 88 -3.77 3.35 -8.16
C THR A 88 -3.65 4.28 -6.96
N TYR A 89 -2.65 5.16 -6.97
CA TYR A 89 -2.33 6.02 -5.83
C TYR A 89 -1.81 7.40 -6.23
N LYS A 90 -1.76 8.30 -5.25
CA LYS A 90 -0.99 9.55 -5.25
C LYS A 90 -0.26 9.67 -3.92
N SER A 91 0.98 10.12 -3.94
CA SER A 91 1.84 10.27 -2.77
C SER A 91 2.84 11.38 -3.04
N ASP A 92 2.96 12.34 -2.14
CA ASP A 92 3.94 13.44 -2.25
C ASP A 92 5.38 12.96 -2.04
N ASN A 93 5.54 11.85 -1.30
CA ASN A 93 6.79 11.14 -1.14
C ASN A 93 6.79 9.81 -1.91
N ALA A 94 7.97 9.24 -2.14
CA ALA A 94 8.07 7.87 -2.65
C ALA A 94 7.35 6.91 -1.68
N LEU A 95 6.71 5.89 -2.23
CA LEU A 95 5.86 4.98 -1.46
C LEU A 95 6.57 3.64 -1.27
N ILE A 96 6.83 3.26 -0.03
CA ILE A 96 7.31 1.93 0.33
C ILE A 96 6.11 1.01 0.53
N VAL A 97 6.09 -0.11 -0.19
CA VAL A 97 5.10 -1.18 0.01
C VAL A 97 5.81 -2.34 0.68
N LYS A 98 5.33 -2.76 1.85
CA LYS A 98 5.93 -3.85 2.65
C LYS A 98 4.98 -5.03 2.77
N LEU A 99 5.52 -6.24 2.79
CA LEU A 99 4.77 -7.45 3.14
C LEU A 99 4.75 -7.64 4.66
N SER A 100 3.59 -7.91 5.23
CA SER A 100 3.43 -8.26 6.65
C SER A 100 3.41 -9.78 6.81
N GLN A 101 4.59 -10.38 6.91
CA GLN A 101 4.75 -11.83 7.04
C GLN A 101 4.93 -12.26 8.50
N GLN A 102 4.38 -13.42 8.88
CA GLN A 102 4.46 -13.97 10.25
C GLN A 102 5.87 -13.99 10.83
N GLU A 103 6.89 -14.33 10.05
CA GLU A 103 8.27 -14.42 10.55
C GLU A 103 8.79 -13.09 11.11
N TYR A 104 8.38 -11.95 10.54
CA TYR A 104 8.89 -10.60 10.86
C TYR A 104 7.80 -9.56 11.14
N GLY A 105 6.55 -9.99 11.31
CA GLY A 105 5.41 -9.12 11.60
C GLY A 105 5.38 -8.63 13.05
N GLY A 106 4.31 -7.92 13.45
CA GLY A 106 4.20 -7.35 14.80
C GLY A 106 4.30 -8.34 15.98
N SER A 107 4.03 -9.63 15.72
CA SER A 107 4.23 -10.75 16.67
C SER A 107 5.36 -11.70 16.25
N GLY A 108 6.00 -11.42 15.12
CA GLY A 108 7.16 -12.14 14.61
C GLY A 108 8.45 -11.70 15.28
N ASP A 109 9.53 -12.36 14.91
CA ASP A 109 10.84 -12.04 15.42
C ASP A 109 11.34 -10.75 14.73
N LYS A 110 11.44 -9.69 15.52
CA LYS A 110 11.86 -8.33 15.11
C LYS A 110 13.29 -8.26 14.56
N SER A 111 14.00 -9.39 14.55
CA SER A 111 15.35 -9.55 14.04
C SER A 111 15.39 -9.94 12.54
N TYR A 112 14.24 -10.19 11.90
CA TYR A 112 14.13 -10.63 10.51
C TYR A 112 13.83 -9.53 9.47
N ALA A 113 14.32 -9.75 8.24
CA ALA A 113 14.23 -8.81 7.13
C ALA A 113 12.80 -8.66 6.58
N HIS A 114 12.32 -7.42 6.47
CA HIS A 114 11.09 -7.10 5.75
C HIS A 114 11.31 -7.28 4.25
N TYR A 115 10.30 -7.72 3.51
CA TYR A 115 10.30 -7.64 2.05
C TYR A 115 9.53 -6.41 1.62
N GLN A 116 10.15 -5.56 0.82
CA GLN A 116 9.54 -4.32 0.37
C GLN A 116 9.91 -3.97 -1.05
N THR A 117 9.09 -3.12 -1.65
CA THR A 117 9.41 -2.42 -2.89
C THR A 117 9.22 -0.92 -2.70
N LYS A 118 9.88 -0.13 -3.54
CA LYS A 118 9.78 1.34 -3.54
C LYS A 118 9.16 1.80 -4.84
N LEU A 119 8.03 2.48 -4.73
CA LEU A 119 7.29 3.07 -5.83
C LEU A 119 7.57 4.58 -5.90
N PRO A 120 7.53 5.19 -7.09
CA PRO A 120 7.83 6.61 -7.25
C PRO A 120 6.80 7.50 -6.53
N ALA A 121 7.23 8.70 -6.13
CA ALA A 121 6.29 9.75 -5.73
C ALA A 121 5.42 10.17 -6.93
N SER A 122 4.19 10.60 -6.69
CA SER A 122 3.36 11.26 -7.70
C SER A 122 2.26 12.08 -7.05
N ASN A 123 2.23 13.36 -7.38
CA ASN A 123 1.16 14.28 -6.98
C ASN A 123 -0.12 14.12 -7.81
N THR A 124 -0.08 13.25 -8.83
CA THR A 124 -1.24 12.87 -9.66
C THR A 124 -1.57 11.39 -9.49
N TRP A 125 -2.80 10.99 -9.80
CA TRP A 125 -3.16 9.57 -9.81
C TRP A 125 -2.31 8.81 -10.84
N GLN A 126 -1.63 7.77 -10.37
CA GLN A 126 -0.90 6.83 -11.22
C GLN A 126 -1.29 5.40 -10.86
N THR A 127 -1.25 4.51 -11.85
CA THR A 127 -1.46 3.07 -11.65
C THR A 127 -0.15 2.34 -11.90
N ILE A 128 0.27 1.52 -10.93
CA ILE A 128 1.47 0.70 -11.03
C ILE A 128 1.09 -0.76 -10.76
N ASN A 129 1.70 -1.65 -11.53
CA ASN A 129 1.67 -3.08 -11.27
C ASN A 129 2.92 -3.48 -10.48
N VAL A 130 2.74 -4.25 -9.41
CA VAL A 130 3.84 -4.76 -8.58
C VAL A 130 3.70 -6.26 -8.47
N ALA A 131 4.66 -6.98 -9.03
CA ALA A 131 4.76 -8.43 -8.93
C ALA A 131 5.52 -8.84 -7.66
N LEU A 132 5.39 -10.12 -7.29
CA LEU A 132 6.15 -10.68 -6.16
C LEU A 132 7.67 -10.44 -6.27
N ASN A 133 8.22 -10.54 -7.48
CA ASN A 133 9.66 -10.39 -7.73
C ASN A 133 10.17 -8.95 -7.57
N ASP A 134 9.27 -7.96 -7.47
CA ASP A 134 9.65 -6.56 -7.19
C ASP A 134 9.93 -6.33 -5.70
N PHE A 135 9.56 -7.29 -4.84
CA PHE A 135 9.84 -7.23 -3.41
C PHE A 135 11.21 -7.82 -3.13
N ALA A 136 12.04 -7.03 -2.46
CA ALA A 136 13.38 -7.43 -2.06
C ALA A 136 13.62 -7.17 -0.58
N ARG A 137 14.59 -7.91 -0.04
CA ARG A 137 15.19 -7.63 1.26
C ARG A 137 15.95 -6.29 1.21
N PRO A 138 15.65 -5.32 2.08
CA PRO A 138 16.38 -4.06 2.14
C PRO A 138 17.84 -4.25 2.52
N ASN A 139 18.70 -3.40 1.97
CA ASN A 139 20.14 -3.37 2.25
C ASN A 139 20.49 -3.01 3.70
N TRP A 140 19.61 -2.32 4.42
CA TRP A 140 19.81 -1.95 5.83
C TRP A 140 19.60 -3.11 6.80
N THR A 141 19.01 -4.22 6.34
CA THR A 141 18.75 -5.36 7.21
C THR A 141 20.08 -5.98 7.67
N PRO A 142 20.26 -6.26 8.98
CA PRO A 142 21.54 -6.76 9.48
C PRO A 142 21.96 -8.06 8.80
N ALA A 143 23.26 -8.24 8.57
CA ALA A 143 23.79 -9.45 7.90
C ALA A 143 23.47 -10.76 8.65
N TRP A 144 23.32 -10.69 9.98
CA TRP A 144 22.96 -11.84 10.81
C TRP A 144 21.47 -12.23 10.71
N SER A 145 20.64 -11.37 10.11
CA SER A 145 19.20 -11.62 9.95
C SER A 145 18.96 -12.75 8.95
N LYS A 146 18.23 -13.80 9.36
CA LYS A 146 17.94 -14.96 8.50
C LYS A 146 17.02 -14.56 7.36
N ASP A 147 17.38 -14.98 6.16
CA ASP A 147 16.50 -14.86 5.00
C ASP A 147 15.60 -16.09 4.88
N LYS A 148 14.30 -15.88 4.84
CA LYS A 148 13.29 -16.94 4.66
C LYS A 148 12.56 -16.84 3.33
N GLY A 149 12.90 -15.85 2.50
CA GLY A 149 12.09 -15.53 1.33
C GLY A 149 10.70 -15.01 1.71
N VAL A 150 9.90 -14.77 0.68
CA VAL A 150 8.46 -14.53 0.85
C VAL A 150 7.73 -15.88 0.93
N ILE A 151 7.05 -16.11 2.05
CA ILE A 151 6.19 -17.27 2.29
C ILE A 151 4.74 -16.80 2.16
N LEU A 152 4.14 -17.02 0.98
CA LEU A 152 2.83 -16.47 0.60
C LEU A 152 1.73 -16.72 1.66
N LYS A 153 1.70 -17.93 2.24
CA LYS A 153 0.74 -18.33 3.28
C LYS A 153 0.86 -17.56 4.59
N HIS A 154 1.99 -16.91 4.82
CA HIS A 154 2.29 -16.22 6.08
C HIS A 154 2.13 -14.70 5.96
N VAL A 155 1.86 -14.18 4.76
CA VAL A 155 1.66 -12.76 4.52
C VAL A 155 0.20 -12.39 4.76
N SER A 156 -0.07 -11.64 5.82
CA SER A 156 -1.43 -11.34 6.28
C SER A 156 -1.94 -9.94 5.91
N ALA A 157 -1.04 -9.04 5.50
CA ALA A 157 -1.34 -7.66 5.15
C ALA A 157 -0.26 -7.05 4.25
N LEU A 158 -0.61 -5.93 3.62
CA LEU A 158 0.31 -5.03 2.90
C LEU A 158 0.39 -3.69 3.64
N TYR A 159 1.59 -3.16 3.83
CA TYR A 159 1.79 -1.86 4.45
C TYR A 159 2.19 -0.85 3.38
N PHE A 160 1.61 0.34 3.45
CA PHE A 160 1.85 1.46 2.56
C PHE A 160 2.40 2.61 3.40
N VAL A 161 3.66 2.94 3.17
CA VAL A 161 4.40 3.88 4.01
C VAL A 161 5.18 4.87 3.16
N PRO A 162 5.04 6.19 3.41
CA PRO A 162 5.88 7.16 2.74
C PRO A 162 7.35 6.93 3.13
N ASP A 163 8.26 7.16 2.20
CA ASP A 163 9.71 7.06 2.41
C ASP A 163 10.20 8.28 3.19
N LEU A 164 9.86 8.31 4.48
CA LEU A 164 10.33 9.25 5.49
C LEU A 164 11.51 8.63 6.23
N THR A 165 12.57 9.39 6.47
CA THR A 165 13.77 8.82 7.11
C THR A 165 13.55 8.63 8.61
N ASP A 166 14.14 7.58 9.18
CA ASP A 166 14.08 7.33 10.63
C ASP A 166 14.72 8.48 11.41
N VAL A 167 15.76 9.09 10.87
CA VAL A 167 16.56 10.11 11.56
C VAL A 167 15.81 11.44 11.66
N GLU A 168 15.14 11.85 10.59
CA GLU A 168 14.54 13.18 10.50
C GLU A 168 13.01 13.14 10.70
N GLY A 169 12.39 11.98 10.53
CA GLY A 169 10.94 11.87 10.47
C GLY A 169 10.41 12.59 9.22
N GLY A 170 9.33 13.34 9.39
CA GLY A 170 8.76 14.18 8.34
C GLY A 170 7.24 14.04 8.21
N GLU A 171 6.69 14.66 7.19
CA GLU A 171 5.26 14.64 6.90
C GLU A 171 5.04 14.19 5.45
N ALA A 172 3.94 13.50 5.20
CA ALA A 172 3.58 13.03 3.86
C ALA A 172 2.08 12.79 3.72
N SER A 173 1.59 12.86 2.49
CA SER A 173 0.21 12.65 2.10
C SER A 173 0.12 11.39 1.25
N LEU A 174 -0.81 10.49 1.55
CA LEU A 174 -1.10 9.33 0.71
C LEU A 174 -2.60 9.24 0.44
N ALA A 175 -2.94 8.98 -0.81
CA ALA A 175 -4.26 8.48 -1.15
C ALA A 175 -4.18 7.29 -2.10
N ILE A 176 -5.02 6.29 -1.87
CA ILE A 176 -5.15 5.09 -2.69
C ILE A 176 -6.58 5.06 -3.24
N LYS A 177 -6.69 5.14 -4.56
CA LYS A 177 -7.98 5.06 -5.28
C LYS A 177 -8.40 3.63 -5.53
N SER A 178 -7.45 2.73 -5.78
CA SER A 178 -7.77 1.32 -6.00
C SER A 178 -6.62 0.41 -5.60
N LEU A 179 -6.95 -0.73 -5.02
CA LEU A 179 -6.02 -1.83 -4.78
C LEU A 179 -6.68 -3.13 -5.26
N ARG A 180 -6.07 -3.80 -6.23
CA ARG A 180 -6.43 -5.17 -6.61
C ARG A 180 -5.26 -6.09 -6.34
N ILE A 181 -5.56 -7.25 -5.76
CA ILE A 181 -4.63 -8.35 -5.57
C ILE A 181 -5.10 -9.45 -6.53
N GLU A 182 -4.27 -9.74 -7.52
CA GLU A 182 -4.51 -10.70 -8.60
C GLU A 182 -3.56 -11.87 -8.49
#